data_AF-A0A838PYI9-F1
#
_entry.id   AF-A0A838PYI9-F1
#
_cell.length_a   1.000
_cell.length_b   1.000
_cell.length_c   1.000
_cell.angle_alpha   90.00
_cell.angle_beta   90.00
_cell.angle_gamma   90.00
#
_symmetry.space_group_name_H-M   'P 1'
#
loop_
_entity.id
_entity.type
_entity.pdbx_description
1 polymer ?
#
loop_
_entity_poly.entity_id
_entity_poly.type
_entity_poly.pdbx_seq_one_letter_code
_entity_poly.pdbx_strand_id
1 'polypeptide(L)'
;MPAGARIEGGPRAGGDRHVLVVDRDRCRLWELFSAYPLDGGARWRAGSGATWSLLSNRLRPSGWTSADAAGLPILPGLARHEELRHGSINHALRVTVPRTRRSFAYPARHFASSLTDRDLPPMGLHLRLRASVNVGSFRPQSRAVLTALRRYGMIIADNGSPWYVTGAPSTGWNDDDLHALHGVRGRDFEVVDTRSLPRPGL
;
A
#
# COMPACT_ATOMS: atom_id res chain seq x y z
N MET A 1 -9.12 -6.77 -18.16
CA MET A 1 -9.82 -6.04 -17.08
C MET A 1 -11.29 -5.86 -17.47
N PRO A 2 -12.23 -5.87 -16.52
CA PRO A 2 -13.64 -5.56 -16.80
C PRO A 2 -13.81 -4.15 -17.38
N ALA A 3 -14.76 -3.95 -18.28
CA ALA A 3 -14.98 -2.66 -18.95
C ALA A 3 -15.31 -1.51 -17.97
N GLY A 4 -15.99 -1.81 -16.86
CA GLY A 4 -16.34 -0.85 -15.81
C GLY A 4 -15.33 -0.75 -14.66
N ALA A 5 -14.11 -1.26 -14.82
CA ALA A 5 -13.11 -1.20 -13.76
C ALA A 5 -12.79 0.26 -13.40
N ARG A 6 -12.84 0.57 -12.09
CA ARG A 6 -12.54 1.91 -11.59
C ARG A 6 -11.06 2.21 -11.70
N ILE A 7 -10.75 3.45 -12.06
CA ILE A 7 -9.38 3.98 -12.17
C ILE A 7 -9.18 4.96 -11.03
N GLU A 8 -8.05 4.87 -10.33
CA GLU A 8 -7.66 5.86 -9.33
C GLU A 8 -7.67 7.28 -9.91
N GLY A 9 -8.28 8.22 -9.19
CA GLY A 9 -8.50 9.59 -9.67
C GLY A 9 -9.53 9.71 -10.81
N GLY A 10 -10.10 8.60 -11.28
CA GLY A 10 -11.10 8.53 -12.34
C GLY A 10 -10.50 8.50 -13.76
N PRO A 11 -11.35 8.34 -14.79
CA PRO A 11 -10.90 8.10 -16.16
C PRO A 11 -10.03 9.19 -16.77
N ARG A 12 -10.15 10.44 -16.28
CA ARG A 12 -9.44 11.62 -16.79
C ARG A 12 -8.23 12.04 -15.93
N ALA A 13 -7.85 11.29 -14.91
CA ALA A 13 -6.71 11.64 -14.05
C ALA A 13 -5.38 11.61 -14.81
N GLY A 14 -4.46 12.52 -14.47
CA GLY A 14 -3.09 12.56 -15.02
C GLY A 14 -2.04 11.81 -14.20
N GLY A 15 -2.40 11.27 -13.02
CA GLY A 15 -1.48 10.60 -12.08
C GLY A 15 -1.31 9.10 -12.33
N ASP A 16 -1.13 8.33 -11.26
CA ASP A 16 -0.77 6.91 -11.34
C ASP A 16 -1.81 6.02 -11.98
N ARG A 17 -3.11 6.36 -11.83
CA ARG A 17 -4.22 5.66 -12.50
C ARG A 17 -4.20 4.16 -12.26
N HIS A 18 -4.07 3.75 -11.00
CA HIS A 18 -4.12 2.34 -10.64
C HIS A 18 -5.50 1.73 -10.90
N VAL A 19 -5.52 0.46 -11.31
CA VAL A 19 -6.74 -0.36 -11.45
C VAL A 19 -6.50 -1.68 -10.73
N LEU A 20 -7.27 -1.95 -9.68
CA LEU A 20 -7.19 -3.19 -8.90
C LEU A 20 -8.48 -4.00 -9.09
N VAL A 21 -8.36 -5.28 -9.44
CA VAL A 21 -9.49 -6.17 -9.71
C VAL A 21 -9.29 -7.50 -8.99
N VAL A 22 -10.27 -7.86 -8.17
CA VAL A 22 -10.36 -9.18 -7.52
C VAL A 22 -11.27 -10.08 -8.33
N ASP A 23 -10.72 -11.15 -8.88
CA ASP A 23 -11.46 -12.29 -9.42
C ASP A 23 -11.68 -13.30 -8.28
N ARG A 24 -12.91 -13.36 -7.77
CA ARG A 24 -13.28 -14.21 -6.64
C ARG A 24 -13.29 -15.69 -7.01
N ASP A 25 -13.74 -16.01 -8.23
CA ASP A 25 -13.90 -17.39 -8.71
C ASP A 25 -12.53 -18.06 -8.89
N ARG A 26 -11.53 -17.31 -9.37
CA ARG A 26 -10.16 -17.80 -9.55
C ARG A 26 -9.23 -17.50 -8.39
N CYS A 27 -9.75 -16.89 -7.31
CA CYS A 27 -8.96 -16.39 -6.19
C CYS A 27 -7.71 -15.63 -6.66
N ARG A 28 -7.90 -14.63 -7.54
CA ARG A 28 -6.81 -13.86 -8.15
C ARG A 28 -7.01 -12.36 -7.97
N LEU A 29 -5.89 -11.68 -7.79
CA LEU A 29 -5.79 -10.23 -7.85
C LEU A 29 -5.06 -9.84 -9.12
N TRP A 30 -5.56 -8.80 -9.78
CA TRP A 30 -4.96 -8.16 -10.94
C TRP A 30 -4.82 -6.67 -10.65
N GLU A 31 -3.64 -6.11 -10.90
CA GLU A 31 -3.39 -4.70 -10.67
C GLU A 31 -2.58 -4.13 -11.83
N LEU A 32 -2.97 -2.94 -12.27
CA LEU A 32 -2.32 -2.18 -13.32
C LEU A 32 -1.90 -0.82 -12.79
N PHE A 33 -0.77 -0.32 -13.27
CA PHE A 33 -0.32 1.06 -13.11
C PHE A 33 -0.36 1.78 -14.46
N SER A 34 -0.63 3.09 -14.42
CA SER A 34 -0.77 3.97 -15.59
C SER A 34 -1.78 3.39 -16.59
N ALA A 35 -2.97 3.04 -16.09
CA ALA A 35 -3.97 2.32 -16.85
C ALA A 35 -4.87 3.26 -17.69
N TYR A 36 -4.98 2.96 -18.97
CA TYR A 36 -5.82 3.68 -19.94
C TYR A 36 -6.78 2.70 -20.62
N PRO A 37 -8.10 2.84 -20.38
CA PRO A 37 -9.08 2.05 -21.10
C PRO A 37 -9.11 2.49 -22.57
N LEU A 38 -9.25 1.52 -23.46
CA LEU A 38 -9.41 1.68 -24.90
C LEU A 38 -10.75 1.05 -25.29
N ASP A 39 -11.40 1.60 -26.31
CA ASP A 39 -12.66 1.10 -26.87
C ASP A 39 -13.73 0.86 -25.79
N GLY A 40 -14.00 1.87 -24.95
CA GLY A 40 -14.98 1.76 -23.87
C GLY A 40 -14.60 0.77 -22.75
N GLY A 41 -13.33 0.39 -22.64
CA GLY A 41 -12.83 -0.53 -21.61
C GLY A 41 -12.75 -1.99 -22.06
N ALA A 42 -13.01 -2.29 -23.33
CA ALA A 42 -12.78 -3.62 -23.91
C ALA A 42 -11.29 -4.00 -23.92
N ARG A 43 -10.41 -3.01 -24.05
CA ARG A 43 -8.95 -3.17 -23.99
C ARG A 43 -8.33 -2.15 -23.05
N TRP A 44 -7.11 -2.44 -22.60
CA TRP A 44 -6.39 -1.59 -21.66
C TRP A 44 -4.93 -1.49 -22.06
N ARG A 45 -4.39 -0.28 -22.07
CA ARG A 45 -2.94 -0.01 -22.10
C ARG A 45 -2.51 0.33 -20.68
N ALA A 46 -1.43 -0.25 -20.20
CA ALA A 46 -0.89 -0.01 -18.87
C ALA A 46 0.63 0.15 -18.94
N GLY A 47 1.20 0.95 -18.03
CA GLY A 47 2.66 1.08 -17.89
C GLY A 47 3.28 -0.17 -17.27
N SER A 48 2.58 -0.78 -16.30
CA SER A 48 2.91 -2.10 -15.78
C SER A 48 1.65 -2.84 -15.34
N GLY A 49 1.80 -4.15 -15.15
CA GLY A 49 0.75 -5.00 -14.61
C GLY A 49 1.32 -6.18 -13.86
N ALA A 50 0.60 -6.62 -12.84
CA ALA A 50 0.94 -7.82 -12.09
C ALA A 50 -0.33 -8.57 -11.67
N THR A 51 -0.16 -9.86 -11.39
CA THR A 51 -1.21 -10.72 -10.86
C THR A 51 -0.67 -11.51 -9.67
N TRP A 52 -1.56 -11.76 -8.71
CA TRP A 52 -1.28 -12.50 -7.49
C TRP A 52 -2.34 -13.57 -7.30
N SER A 53 -1.92 -14.72 -6.77
CA SER A 53 -2.87 -15.69 -6.21
C SER A 53 -3.26 -15.22 -4.81
N LEU A 54 -4.55 -15.17 -4.52
CA LEU A 54 -5.08 -14.88 -3.19
C LEU A 54 -5.00 -16.09 -2.24
N LEU A 55 -4.47 -17.21 -2.73
CA LEU A 55 -4.26 -18.44 -1.95
C LEU A 55 -2.79 -18.59 -1.48
N SER A 56 -1.94 -17.59 -1.72
CA SER A 56 -0.51 -17.67 -1.42
C SER A 56 0.08 -16.32 -1.05
N ASN A 57 1.07 -16.36 -0.15
CA ASN A 57 1.90 -15.20 0.18
C ASN A 57 3.17 -15.09 -0.68
N ARG A 58 3.27 -15.88 -1.77
CA ARG A 58 4.43 -15.85 -2.67
C ARG A 58 4.55 -14.47 -3.32
N LEU A 59 5.71 -13.85 -3.14
CA LEU A 59 6.04 -12.57 -3.76
C LEU A 59 6.60 -12.76 -5.17
N ARG A 60 6.70 -11.67 -5.93
CA ARG A 60 7.32 -11.65 -7.26
C ARG A 60 8.83 -11.95 -7.17
N PRO A 61 9.49 -12.38 -8.27
CA PRO A 61 10.94 -12.52 -8.29
C PRO A 61 11.66 -11.25 -7.82
N SER A 62 12.86 -11.38 -7.24
CA SER A 62 13.61 -10.22 -6.79
C SER A 62 14.03 -9.38 -8.00
N GLY A 63 13.97 -8.05 -7.87
CA GLY A 63 14.19 -7.09 -8.96
C GLY A 63 12.96 -6.80 -9.81
N TRP A 64 11.85 -7.53 -9.65
CA TRP A 64 10.64 -7.29 -10.44
C TRP A 64 9.74 -6.25 -9.79
N THR A 65 9.36 -5.23 -10.57
CA THR A 65 8.30 -4.29 -10.18
C THR A 65 6.89 -4.91 -10.29
N SER A 66 5.88 -4.19 -9.84
CA SER A 66 4.45 -4.48 -10.01
C SER A 66 3.69 -3.21 -10.42
N ALA A 67 2.40 -3.14 -10.12
CA ALA A 67 1.67 -1.87 -10.13
C ALA A 67 2.11 -0.96 -8.96
N ASP A 68 2.68 -1.53 -7.90
CA ASP A 68 3.30 -0.82 -6.77
C ASP A 68 4.82 -0.70 -7.02
N ALA A 69 5.40 0.47 -6.74
CA ALA A 69 6.82 0.72 -7.00
C ALA A 69 7.78 -0.23 -6.27
N ALA A 70 7.41 -0.70 -5.06
CA ALA A 70 8.20 -1.66 -4.29
C ALA A 70 8.06 -3.11 -4.81
N GLY A 71 7.24 -3.37 -5.83
CA GLY A 71 6.98 -4.70 -6.37
C GLY A 71 6.01 -5.54 -5.54
N LEU A 72 5.26 -4.91 -4.64
CA LEU A 72 4.26 -5.53 -3.76
C LEU A 72 2.86 -5.54 -4.40
N PRO A 73 1.90 -6.33 -3.91
CA PRO A 73 0.48 -6.10 -4.21
C PRO A 73 -0.03 -4.85 -3.47
N ILE A 74 -0.81 -4.01 -4.14
CA ILE A 74 -1.39 -2.78 -3.57
C ILE A 74 -2.55 -3.12 -2.62
N LEU A 75 -3.51 -3.92 -3.08
CA LEU A 75 -4.77 -4.17 -2.36
C LEU A 75 -4.57 -4.65 -0.91
N PRO A 76 -3.66 -5.61 -0.60
CA PRO A 76 -3.43 -6.07 0.76
C PRO A 76 -2.80 -5.02 1.68
N GLY A 77 -2.24 -3.93 1.13
CA GLY A 77 -1.68 -2.82 1.88
C GLY A 77 -2.67 -1.67 2.11
N LEU A 78 -3.87 -1.69 1.52
CA LEU A 78 -4.85 -0.61 1.67
C LEU A 78 -5.63 -0.76 2.97
N ALA A 79 -5.84 0.34 3.69
CA ALA A 79 -6.85 0.37 4.74
C ALA A 79 -8.25 0.28 4.09
N ARG A 80 -9.15 -0.59 4.58
CA ARG A 80 -10.49 -0.72 4.00
C ARG A 80 -11.57 -0.45 5.04
N HIS A 81 -12.54 0.39 4.68
CA HIS A 81 -13.62 0.78 5.59
C HIS A 81 -14.44 -0.42 6.09
N GLU A 82 -14.66 -1.45 5.26
CA GLU A 82 -15.37 -2.66 5.70
C GLU A 82 -14.64 -3.38 6.86
N GLU A 83 -13.31 -3.34 6.92
CA GLU A 83 -12.56 -3.93 8.04
C GLU A 83 -12.82 -3.20 9.36
N LEU A 84 -13.05 -1.88 9.29
CA LEU A 84 -13.46 -1.08 10.43
C LEU A 84 -14.86 -1.46 10.93
N ARG A 85 -15.78 -1.77 10.01
CA ARG A 85 -17.11 -2.29 10.38
C ARG A 85 -17.02 -3.66 11.06
N HIS A 86 -15.99 -4.44 10.76
CA HIS A 86 -15.66 -5.69 11.43
C HIS A 86 -14.70 -5.53 12.62
N GLY A 87 -14.46 -4.29 13.06
CA GLY A 87 -13.82 -3.94 14.33
C GLY A 87 -12.31 -3.74 14.29
N SER A 88 -11.60 -4.13 13.24
CA SER A 88 -10.15 -3.90 13.15
C SER A 88 -9.57 -4.13 11.75
N ILE A 89 -8.52 -3.39 11.43
CA ILE A 89 -7.63 -3.66 10.28
C ILE A 89 -6.53 -4.62 10.77
N ASN A 90 -6.43 -5.79 10.16
CA ASN A 90 -5.61 -6.90 10.65
C ASN A 90 -4.37 -7.22 9.79
N HIS A 91 -3.79 -6.19 9.18
CA HIS A 91 -2.61 -6.33 8.33
C HIS A 91 -1.75 -5.07 8.37
N ALA A 92 -0.53 -5.18 7.84
CA ALA A 92 0.34 -4.02 7.64
C ALA A 92 -0.21 -3.14 6.51
N LEU A 93 -0.04 -1.83 6.62
CA LEU A 93 -0.50 -0.86 5.63
C LEU A 93 0.64 -0.44 4.69
N ARG A 94 0.31 -0.08 3.45
CA ARG A 94 1.27 0.58 2.55
C ARG A 94 1.33 2.08 2.88
N VAL A 95 2.52 2.64 2.80
CA VAL A 95 2.76 4.07 3.00
C VAL A 95 3.67 4.59 1.89
N THR A 96 3.46 5.84 1.50
CA THR A 96 4.36 6.56 0.57
C THR A 96 5.22 7.57 1.32
N VAL A 97 6.40 7.85 0.77
CA VAL A 97 7.33 8.87 1.26
C VAL A 97 7.86 9.67 0.08
N PRO A 98 8.37 10.90 0.23
CA PRO A 98 8.72 11.72 -0.94
C PRO A 98 9.88 11.16 -1.75
N ARG A 99 10.85 10.51 -1.09
CA ARG A 99 12.06 10.01 -1.70
C ARG A 99 12.51 8.71 -1.01
N THR A 100 12.98 7.79 -1.83
CA THR A 100 13.65 6.55 -1.40
C THR A 100 15.02 6.44 -2.07
N ARG A 101 15.89 5.58 -1.55
CA ARG A 101 17.16 5.22 -2.21
C ARG A 101 16.99 4.04 -3.17
N ARG A 102 17.99 3.84 -4.03
CA ARG A 102 18.16 2.74 -5.00
C ARG A 102 18.49 1.43 -4.28
N SER A 103 17.60 1.02 -3.38
CA SER A 103 17.71 -0.19 -2.57
C SER A 103 16.32 -0.57 -2.09
N PHE A 104 16.11 -1.86 -1.84
CA PHE A 104 14.93 -2.37 -1.17
C PHE A 104 15.30 -3.36 -0.07
N ALA A 105 14.43 -3.48 0.92
CA ALA A 105 14.49 -4.48 1.98
C ALA A 105 13.26 -5.39 1.87
N TYR A 106 13.39 -6.65 2.28
CA TYR A 106 12.26 -7.56 2.33
C TYR A 106 11.12 -6.97 3.20
N PRO A 107 9.85 -6.98 2.76
CA PRO A 107 9.29 -7.79 1.66
C PRO A 107 9.36 -7.16 0.26
N ALA A 108 9.78 -5.91 0.11
CA ALA A 108 9.88 -5.29 -1.21
C ALA A 108 10.79 -6.10 -2.14
N ARG A 109 10.45 -6.06 -3.43
CA ARG A 109 11.13 -6.77 -4.51
C ARG A 109 11.84 -5.81 -5.46
N HIS A 110 11.55 -4.52 -5.37
CA HIS A 110 12.02 -3.51 -6.32
C HIS A 110 12.22 -2.15 -5.63
N PHE A 111 12.94 -1.25 -6.29
CA PHE A 111 13.17 0.14 -5.87
C PHE A 111 12.73 1.09 -6.99
N ALA A 112 12.31 2.32 -6.68
CA ALA A 112 11.89 3.29 -7.70
C ALA A 112 12.67 4.61 -7.63
N SER A 113 14.00 4.50 -7.54
CA SER A 113 14.87 5.66 -7.39
C SER A 113 16.26 5.40 -7.98
N SER A 114 16.92 6.46 -8.44
CA SER A 114 18.35 6.46 -8.80
C SER A 114 19.25 6.94 -7.66
N LEU A 115 18.68 7.45 -6.57
CA LEU A 115 19.40 8.07 -5.46
C LEU A 115 20.13 7.03 -4.61
N THR A 116 21.37 7.25 -4.23
CA THR A 116 22.17 6.29 -3.42
C THR A 116 22.44 6.76 -2.00
N ASP A 117 21.89 7.91 -1.61
CA ASP A 117 22.00 8.48 -0.27
C ASP A 117 21.52 7.47 0.80
N ARG A 118 22.35 7.25 1.82
CA ARG A 118 22.07 6.29 2.89
C ARG A 118 21.02 6.79 3.87
N ASP A 119 20.80 8.11 3.95
CA ASP A 119 19.82 8.74 4.83
C ASP A 119 18.39 8.64 4.27
N LEU A 120 18.24 8.27 2.99
CA LEU A 120 16.95 7.96 2.40
C LEU A 120 16.52 6.52 2.73
N PRO A 121 15.23 6.29 3.04
CA PRO A 121 14.74 4.96 3.31
C PRO A 121 14.77 4.07 2.05
N PRO A 122 15.03 2.76 2.17
CA PRO A 122 14.79 1.81 1.09
C PRO A 122 13.28 1.53 0.93
N MET A 123 12.86 1.11 -0.27
CA MET A 123 11.55 0.47 -0.43
C MET A 123 11.47 -0.77 0.48
N GLY A 124 10.29 -1.07 1.00
CA GLY A 124 10.07 -2.19 1.90
C GLY A 124 10.52 -1.96 3.35
N LEU A 125 11.05 -0.77 3.68
CA LEU A 125 11.31 -0.43 5.08
C LEU A 125 10.01 -0.53 5.87
N HIS A 126 10.04 -1.36 6.92
CA HIS A 126 8.89 -1.59 7.78
C HIS A 126 8.98 -0.69 9.00
N LEU A 127 7.97 0.15 9.18
CA LEU A 127 7.81 1.09 10.27
C LEU A 127 6.66 0.66 11.17
N ARG A 128 6.82 0.74 12.49
CA ARG A 128 5.77 0.41 13.46
C ARG A 128 5.55 1.56 14.43
N LEU A 129 4.28 1.86 14.73
CA LEU A 129 3.93 2.90 15.68
C LEU A 129 4.38 2.47 17.08
N ARG A 130 5.08 3.35 17.79
CA ARG A 130 5.57 3.08 19.14
C ARG A 130 4.42 2.83 20.12
N ALA A 131 4.68 1.98 21.11
CA ALA A 131 3.72 1.68 22.17
C ALA A 131 3.37 2.91 23.03
N SER A 132 4.30 3.87 23.14
CA SER A 132 4.15 5.10 23.94
C SER A 132 3.12 6.10 23.38
N VAL A 133 2.69 5.96 22.13
CA VAL A 133 1.69 6.86 21.53
C VAL A 133 0.33 6.65 22.22
N ASN A 134 -0.40 7.69 22.59
CA ASN A 134 -1.73 7.51 23.16
C ASN A 134 -2.77 7.30 22.05
N VAL A 135 -3.00 6.05 21.65
CA VAL A 135 -4.00 5.72 20.61
C VAL A 135 -5.44 5.85 21.12
N GLY A 136 -5.65 5.74 22.44
CA GLY A 136 -6.98 5.79 23.05
C GLY A 136 -7.67 7.16 22.94
N SER A 137 -6.92 8.25 22.77
CA SER A 137 -7.48 9.60 22.61
C SER A 137 -8.06 9.88 21.22
N PHE A 138 -7.81 9.02 20.23
CA PHE A 138 -8.28 9.21 18.86
C PHE A 138 -9.71 8.71 18.69
N ARG A 139 -10.43 9.32 17.74
CA ARG A 139 -11.77 8.92 17.30
C ARG A 139 -11.72 7.55 16.58
N PRO A 140 -12.85 6.84 16.41
CA PRO A 140 -12.86 5.42 16.07
C PRO A 140 -12.06 5.02 14.82
N GLN A 141 -12.16 5.77 13.71
CA GLN A 141 -11.49 5.39 12.46
C GLN A 141 -9.97 5.62 12.56
N SER A 142 -9.54 6.79 13.05
CA SER A 142 -8.13 7.06 13.33
C SER A 142 -7.54 6.07 14.33
N ARG A 143 -8.27 5.77 15.42
CA ARG A 143 -7.84 4.81 16.43
C ARG A 143 -7.59 3.42 15.82
N ALA A 144 -8.46 2.97 14.93
CA ALA A 144 -8.32 1.68 14.30
C ALA A 144 -7.11 1.63 13.35
N VAL A 145 -6.87 2.68 12.56
CA VAL A 145 -5.66 2.79 11.73
C VAL A 145 -4.41 2.78 12.61
N LEU A 146 -4.36 3.60 13.67
CA LEU A 146 -3.21 3.64 14.58
C LEU A 146 -2.99 2.33 15.34
N THR A 147 -4.07 1.61 15.66
CA THR A 147 -4.00 0.28 16.26
C THR A 147 -3.36 -0.72 15.29
N ALA A 148 -3.73 -0.67 14.00
CA ALA A 148 -3.09 -1.48 12.97
C ALA A 148 -1.60 -1.11 12.79
N LEU A 149 -1.28 0.19 12.74
CA LEU A 149 0.11 0.67 12.66
C LEU A 149 0.95 0.28 13.88
N ARG A 150 0.35 0.16 15.07
CA ARG A 150 1.02 -0.35 16.27
C ARG A 150 1.26 -1.85 16.21
N ARG A 151 0.26 -2.61 15.75
CA ARG A 151 0.31 -4.08 15.80
C ARG A 151 1.07 -4.67 14.62
N TYR A 152 0.80 -4.19 13.41
CA TYR A 152 1.30 -4.73 12.16
C TYR A 152 2.27 -3.78 11.45
N GLY A 153 2.26 -2.48 11.78
CA GLY A 153 3.10 -1.49 11.14
C GLY A 153 2.65 -1.13 9.73
N MET A 154 3.54 -0.47 9.01
CA MET A 154 3.39 -0.07 7.62
C MET A 154 4.69 -0.24 6.85
N ILE A 155 4.57 -0.40 5.53
CA ILE A 155 5.67 -0.72 4.63
C ILE A 155 5.78 0.39 3.60
N ILE A 156 6.97 0.97 3.46
CA ILE A 156 7.25 1.95 2.41
C ILE A 156 7.13 1.26 1.05
N ALA A 157 6.13 1.65 0.27
CA ALA A 157 5.74 0.94 -0.95
C ALA A 157 5.92 1.81 -2.21
N ASP A 158 5.91 3.13 -2.05
CA ASP A 158 6.03 4.06 -3.18
C ASP A 158 6.67 5.40 -2.81
N ASN A 159 7.09 6.13 -3.85
CA ASN A 159 7.42 7.54 -3.73
C ASN A 159 6.15 8.37 -3.95
N GLY A 160 5.84 9.27 -3.03
CA GLY A 160 4.62 10.06 -3.09
C GLY A 160 4.52 11.05 -1.94
N SER A 161 3.30 11.40 -1.56
CA SER A 161 3.04 12.31 -0.44
C SER A 161 3.68 11.81 0.86
N PRO A 162 4.24 12.70 1.69
CA PRO A 162 4.95 12.30 2.90
C PRO A 162 4.00 11.60 3.89
N TRP A 163 4.39 10.41 4.34
CA TRP A 163 3.68 9.65 5.38
C TRP A 163 2.22 9.34 5.00
N TYR A 164 1.95 9.16 3.71
CA TYR A 164 0.59 8.97 3.23
C TYR A 164 0.20 7.49 3.20
N VAL A 165 -0.70 7.10 4.09
CA VAL A 165 -1.33 5.78 4.14
C VAL A 165 -2.55 5.77 3.23
N THR A 166 -2.59 4.85 2.26
CA THR A 166 -3.68 4.79 1.28
C THR A 166 -4.84 3.93 1.78
N GLY A 167 -6.06 4.47 1.72
CA GLY A 167 -7.29 3.73 1.93
C GLY A 167 -7.96 3.32 0.61
N ALA A 168 -8.69 2.20 0.62
CA ALA A 168 -9.58 1.84 -0.48
C ALA A 168 -10.78 2.81 -0.53
N PRO A 169 -11.29 3.20 -1.71
CA PRO A 169 -12.39 4.16 -1.81
C PRO A 169 -13.66 3.67 -1.09
N SER A 170 -14.21 4.50 -0.20
CA SER A 170 -15.48 4.25 0.48
C SER A 170 -16.12 5.57 0.91
N THR A 171 -17.45 5.66 0.82
CA THR A 171 -18.22 6.79 1.38
C THR A 171 -18.40 6.70 2.89
N GLY A 172 -17.96 5.59 3.51
CA GLY A 172 -18.00 5.42 4.97
C GLY A 172 -16.82 6.04 5.71
N TRP A 173 -15.77 6.44 4.99
CA TRP A 173 -14.66 7.18 5.59
C TRP A 173 -15.14 8.51 6.17
N ASN A 174 -14.71 8.82 7.39
CA ASN A 174 -14.94 10.09 8.03
C ASN A 174 -13.63 10.89 7.98
N ASP A 175 -13.53 11.80 7.01
CA ASP A 175 -12.30 12.56 6.79
C ASP A 175 -11.92 13.45 7.99
N ASP A 176 -12.90 13.97 8.74
CA ASP A 176 -12.63 14.75 9.97
C ASP A 176 -12.01 13.89 11.07
N ASP A 177 -12.44 12.62 11.20
CA ASP A 177 -11.80 11.65 12.10
C ASP A 177 -10.38 11.35 11.63
N LEU A 178 -10.21 11.01 10.35
CA LEU A 178 -8.92 10.62 9.75
C LEU A 178 -7.90 11.77 9.71
N HIS A 179 -8.34 13.03 9.65
CA HIS A 179 -7.44 14.19 9.67
C HIS A 179 -6.59 14.24 10.95
N ALA A 180 -7.05 13.64 12.05
CA ALA A 180 -6.28 13.53 13.29
C ALA A 180 -4.96 12.75 13.11
N LEU A 181 -4.86 11.88 12.10
CA LEU A 181 -3.63 11.13 11.79
C LEU A 181 -2.44 12.05 11.45
N HIS A 182 -2.68 13.28 10.97
CA HIS A 182 -1.61 14.26 10.71
C HIS A 182 -0.86 14.69 11.98
N GLY A 183 -1.46 14.49 13.15
CA GLY A 183 -0.79 14.72 14.44
C GLY A 183 0.32 13.72 14.74
N VAL A 184 0.31 12.55 14.10
CA VAL A 184 1.30 11.48 14.31
C VAL A 184 2.47 11.70 13.36
N ARG A 185 3.66 11.81 13.93
CA ARG A 185 4.89 12.19 13.22
C ARG A 185 5.83 11.01 13.07
N GLY A 186 6.81 11.13 12.17
CA GLY A 186 7.80 10.06 11.97
C GLY A 186 8.57 9.63 13.22
N ARG A 187 8.79 10.54 14.17
CA ARG A 187 9.42 10.20 15.48
C ARG A 187 8.60 9.22 16.33
N ASP A 188 7.30 9.14 16.08
CA ASP A 188 6.38 8.25 16.78
C ASP A 188 6.46 6.80 16.25
N PHE A 189 7.32 6.57 15.25
CA PHE A 189 7.57 5.25 14.67
C PHE A 189 8.98 4.75 15.01
N GLU A 190 9.11 3.43 14.92
CA GLU A 190 10.37 2.70 14.98
C GLU A 190 10.53 1.80 13.75
N VAL A 191 11.78 1.56 13.34
CA VAL A 191 12.08 0.61 12.27
C VAL A 191 11.98 -0.81 12.81
N VAL A 192 11.29 -1.68 12.08
CA VAL A 192 11.21 -3.12 12.37
C VAL A 192 12.28 -3.83 11.55
N ASP A 193 13.07 -4.68 12.21
CA ASP A 193 13.99 -5.57 11.52
C ASP A 193 13.22 -6.72 10.86
N THR A 194 13.23 -6.75 9.53
CA THR A 194 12.51 -7.75 8.74
C THR A 194 13.36 -8.94 8.31
N ARG A 195 14.63 -9.01 8.72
CA ARG A 195 15.56 -10.08 8.29
C ARG A 195 15.11 -11.49 8.69
N SER A 196 14.40 -11.60 9.81
CA SER A 196 13.86 -12.87 10.33
C SER A 196 12.49 -13.25 9.77
N LEU A 197 11.86 -12.39 8.96
CA LEU A 197 10.55 -12.71 8.41
C LEU A 197 10.64 -13.92 7.48
N PRO A 198 9.64 -14.82 7.51
CA PRO A 198 9.59 -15.94 6.58
C PRO A 198 9.51 -15.40 5.15
N ARG A 199 10.23 -16.06 4.24
CA ARG A 199 10.33 -15.72 2.81
C ARG A 199 9.61 -16.76 1.96
N PRO A 200 8.26 -16.84 2.02
CA PRO A 200 7.51 -17.86 1.31
C PRO A 200 7.78 -17.79 -0.20
N GLY A 201 8.30 -18.90 -0.75
CA GLY A 201 8.60 -19.03 -2.17
C GLY A 201 9.94 -18.45 -2.62
N LEU A 202 10.85 -18.13 -1.69
CA LEU A 202 12.30 -18.15 -1.93
C LEU A 202 12.89 -19.51 -1.54
#